data_AF-A0A1Q7ZEY4-F1
#
_entry.id   AF-A0A1Q7ZEY4-F1
#
_cell.length_a   1.000
_cell.length_b   1.000
_cell.length_c   1.000
_cell.angle_alpha   90.00
_cell.angle_beta   90.00
_cell.angle_gamma   90.00
#
_symmetry.space_group_name_H-M   'P 1'
#
loop_
_entity.id
_entity.type
_entity.pdbx_description
1 polymer ?
#
loop_
_entity_poly.entity_id
_entity_poly.type
_entity_poly.pdbx_seq_one_letter_code
_entity_poly.pdbx_strand_id
1 'polypeptide(L)'
;MAMKLRMIVLLSLPVLFLGCAPGRLGGRPPDAPIAAEPAPDPAPSPATVPSPAPQAARIDFATQIRPLLQEKCSPCHFAGGRMYDRLPFDREETIRTLGKALFTRLRDPVDQELMRTFLEQPADGLGGPARP
;
A
#
# COMPACT_ATOMS: atom_id res chain seq x y z
N MET A 1 32.37 -9.87 27.58
CA MET A 1 32.42 -11.08 26.73
C MET A 1 32.12 -10.66 25.29
N ALA A 2 33.14 -10.54 24.43
CA ALA A 2 33.60 -11.55 23.47
C ALA A 2 32.74 -11.63 22.17
N MET A 3 33.25 -10.97 21.12
CA MET A 3 32.96 -11.22 19.69
C MET A 3 33.31 -12.67 19.32
N LYS A 4 32.47 -13.32 18.48
CA LYS A 4 32.86 -14.38 17.53
C LYS A 4 31.72 -14.56 16.54
N LEU A 5 31.82 -14.00 15.33
CA LEU A 5 32.62 -14.43 14.17
C LEU A 5 31.95 -15.57 13.39
N ARG A 6 31.25 -15.14 12.34
CA ARG A 6 31.15 -15.71 10.98
C ARG A 6 31.36 -17.23 10.85
N MET A 7 30.34 -17.92 10.33
CA MET A 7 30.58 -18.97 9.34
C MET A 7 29.58 -18.86 8.19
N ILE A 8 30.10 -18.35 7.09
CA ILE A 8 29.58 -18.53 5.74
C ILE A 8 29.93 -19.98 5.36
N VAL A 9 28.93 -20.80 5.03
CA VAL A 9 29.13 -22.01 4.23
C VAL A 9 28.09 -21.98 3.11
N LEU A 10 28.63 -21.69 1.93
CA LEU A 10 28.05 -21.92 0.62
C LEU A 10 27.72 -23.40 0.47
N LEU A 11 26.50 -23.75 0.07
CA LEU A 11 26.24 -25.04 -0.57
C LEU A 11 25.07 -24.94 -1.57
N SER A 12 25.47 -24.82 -2.84
CA SER A 12 24.95 -25.57 -3.99
C SER A 12 23.60 -25.22 -4.63
N LEU A 13 23.70 -24.49 -5.76
CA LEU A 13 22.94 -24.69 -7.02
C LEU A 13 22.98 -26.17 -7.49
N PRO A 14 22.17 -26.65 -8.48
CA PRO A 14 21.33 -25.94 -9.48
C PRO A 14 19.90 -26.57 -9.57
N VAL A 15 18.96 -26.16 -10.45
CA VAL A 15 18.73 -26.79 -11.77
C VAL A 15 17.91 -25.84 -12.66
N LEU A 16 18.50 -25.63 -13.82
CA LEU A 16 18.01 -25.05 -15.06
C LEU A 16 16.76 -25.79 -15.56
N PHE A 17 15.65 -25.09 -15.82
CA PHE A 17 14.68 -25.54 -16.83
C PHE A 17 14.56 -24.48 -17.91
N LEU A 18 15.44 -24.66 -18.89
CA LEU A 18 15.45 -24.04 -20.20
C LEU A 18 14.29 -24.64 -21.01
N GLY A 19 13.15 -23.95 -21.05
CA GLY A 19 12.04 -24.29 -21.92
C GLY A 19 12.16 -23.58 -23.28
N CYS A 20 12.72 -24.27 -24.28
CA CYS A 20 12.58 -23.89 -25.69
C CYS A 20 11.23 -24.37 -26.23
N ALA A 21 10.51 -23.51 -26.94
CA ALA A 21 9.49 -23.94 -27.91
C ALA A 21 9.73 -23.24 -29.25
N PRO A 22 9.84 -24.00 -30.37
CA PRO A 22 10.09 -23.44 -31.69
C PRO A 22 8.79 -23.11 -32.45
N GLY A 23 8.86 -22.03 -33.25
CA GLY A 23 8.41 -21.99 -34.64
C GLY A 23 6.94 -22.23 -34.97
N ARG A 24 6.24 -21.17 -35.37
CA ARG A 24 5.18 -21.25 -36.39
C ARG A 24 5.67 -20.56 -37.66
N LEU A 25 6.31 -21.35 -38.52
CA LEU A 25 6.48 -21.09 -39.94
C LEU A 25 5.34 -21.79 -40.68
N GLY A 26 4.51 -21.00 -41.35
CA GLY A 26 3.48 -21.42 -42.30
C GLY A 26 2.85 -20.12 -42.77
N GLY A 27 3.21 -19.57 -43.93
CA GLY A 27 3.22 -20.22 -45.23
C GLY A 27 2.10 -19.56 -46.04
N ARG A 28 2.45 -18.54 -46.82
CA ARG A 28 1.59 -17.91 -47.85
C ARG A 28 1.81 -18.68 -49.16
N PRO A 29 0.81 -18.85 -50.06
CA PRO A 29 0.68 -17.94 -51.21
C PRO A 29 -0.78 -17.86 -51.76
N PRO A 30 -1.08 -17.40 -53.00
CA PRO A 30 -1.51 -16.02 -53.25
C PRO A 30 -2.77 -15.86 -54.16
N ASP A 31 -3.15 -14.60 -54.36
CA ASP A 31 -3.95 -13.99 -55.46
C ASP A 31 -5.45 -14.30 -55.64
N ALA A 32 -6.28 -13.29 -55.37
CA ALA A 32 -7.34 -12.80 -56.27
C ALA A 32 -7.78 -11.36 -55.88
N PRO A 33 -8.32 -10.55 -56.81
CA PRO A 33 -8.06 -9.10 -56.86
C PRO A 33 -9.15 -8.18 -56.29
N ILE A 34 -8.67 -7.01 -55.85
CA ILE A 34 -9.20 -5.64 -55.99
C ILE A 34 -10.71 -5.43 -55.84
N ALA A 35 -11.08 -4.76 -54.75
CA ALA A 35 -11.96 -3.60 -54.79
C ALA A 35 -11.35 -2.53 -53.85
N ALA A 36 -10.81 -1.47 -54.43
CA ALA A 36 -10.36 -0.31 -53.70
C ALA A 36 -11.60 0.51 -53.28
N GLU A 37 -11.89 0.51 -51.99
CA GLU A 37 -12.75 1.52 -51.36
C GLU A 37 -11.84 2.66 -50.87
N PRO A 38 -12.23 3.94 -51.00
CA PRO A 38 -11.37 5.05 -50.61
C PRO A 38 -11.18 5.03 -49.09
N ALA A 39 -9.94 5.14 -48.65
CA ALA A 39 -9.60 5.21 -47.23
C ALA A 39 -10.28 6.43 -46.58
N PRO A 40 -11.02 6.27 -45.46
CA PRO A 40 -11.29 7.41 -44.59
C PRO A 40 -9.99 7.85 -43.94
N ASP A 41 -9.82 9.18 -43.81
CA ASP A 41 -8.68 9.84 -43.17
C ASP A 41 -8.23 9.15 -41.87
N PRO A 42 -6.92 9.15 -41.54
CA PRO A 42 -6.45 8.64 -40.28
C PRO A 42 -7.07 9.45 -39.13
N ALA A 43 -7.98 8.82 -38.41
CA ALA A 43 -8.49 9.34 -37.16
C ALA A 43 -7.31 9.62 -36.21
N PRO A 44 -7.32 10.73 -35.46
CA PRO A 44 -6.28 11.02 -34.49
C PRO A 44 -6.20 9.88 -33.48
N SER A 45 -4.99 9.34 -33.33
CA SER A 45 -4.65 8.31 -32.35
C SER A 45 -5.15 8.75 -30.96
N PRO A 46 -5.89 7.92 -30.21
CA PRO A 46 -6.30 8.29 -28.87
C PRO A 46 -5.05 8.52 -28.04
N ALA A 47 -4.87 9.74 -27.57
CA ALA A 47 -3.84 10.06 -26.61
C ALA A 47 -4.01 9.11 -25.41
N THR A 48 -2.98 8.32 -25.12
CA THR A 48 -2.86 7.55 -23.88
C THR A 48 -3.11 8.52 -22.73
N VAL A 49 -4.26 8.38 -22.09
CA VAL A 49 -4.53 9.05 -20.82
C VAL A 49 -3.63 8.33 -19.81
N PRO A 50 -2.74 9.03 -19.09
CA PRO A 50 -1.95 8.38 -18.06
C PRO A 50 -2.90 7.78 -17.02
N SER A 51 -2.90 6.46 -16.92
CA SER A 51 -3.61 5.75 -15.87
C SER A 51 -3.02 6.18 -14.52
N PRO A 52 -3.83 6.62 -13.54
CA PRO A 52 -3.30 7.01 -12.24
C PRO A 52 -2.55 5.81 -11.65
N ALA A 53 -1.29 6.06 -11.27
CA ALA A 53 -0.48 5.08 -10.57
C ALA A 53 -1.25 4.56 -9.35
N PRO A 54 -1.10 3.27 -8.97
CA PRO A 54 -1.77 2.72 -7.80
C PRO A 54 -1.39 3.57 -6.57
N GLN A 55 -2.32 4.38 -6.10
CA GLN A 55 -2.15 5.08 -4.84
C GLN A 55 -2.27 4.02 -3.75
N ALA A 56 -1.28 3.94 -2.85
CA ALA A 56 -1.38 3.08 -1.69
C ALA A 56 -2.70 3.38 -0.96
N ALA A 57 -3.46 2.34 -0.65
CA ALA A 57 -4.77 2.49 -0.03
C ALA A 57 -4.64 3.30 1.27
N ARG A 58 -5.50 4.32 1.43
CA ARG A 58 -5.53 5.16 2.62
C ARG A 58 -5.90 4.31 3.85
N ILE A 59 -5.32 4.62 5.02
CA ILE A 59 -5.68 3.96 6.27
C ILE A 59 -6.82 4.77 6.89
N ASP A 60 -7.95 4.11 7.10
CA ASP A 60 -9.13 4.75 7.68
C ASP A 60 -9.15 4.58 9.22
N PHE A 61 -9.42 5.68 9.92
CA PHE A 61 -9.42 5.68 11.38
C PHE A 61 -10.51 4.77 11.95
N ALA A 62 -11.74 4.88 11.45
CA ALA A 62 -12.90 4.23 12.05
C ALA A 62 -12.88 2.69 11.89
N THR A 63 -12.36 2.22 10.75
CA THR A 63 -12.38 0.81 10.36
C THR A 63 -11.08 0.06 10.66
N GLN A 64 -9.95 0.75 10.74
CA GLN A 64 -8.64 0.09 10.94
C GLN A 64 -7.99 0.48 12.27
N ILE A 65 -7.92 1.78 12.60
CA ILE A 65 -7.20 2.25 13.79
C ILE A 65 -8.03 2.12 15.06
N ARG A 66 -9.31 2.53 15.02
CA ARG A 66 -10.19 2.49 16.19
C ARG A 66 -10.39 1.07 16.72
N PRO A 67 -10.65 0.03 15.89
CA PRO A 67 -10.77 -1.34 16.39
C PRO A 67 -9.48 -1.86 17.02
N LEU A 68 -8.32 -1.53 16.44
CA LEU A 68 -7.02 -1.87 16.99
C LEU A 68 -6.84 -1.27 18.40
N LEU A 69 -7.13 0.02 18.56
CA LEU A 69 -7.04 0.69 19.85
C LEU A 69 -8.08 0.18 20.85
N GLN A 70 -9.29 -0.17 20.38
CA GLN A 70 -10.32 -0.79 21.22
C GLN A 70 -9.80 -2.10 21.80
N GLU A 71 -9.16 -2.96 21.01
CA GLU A 71 -8.62 -4.23 21.49
C GLU A 71 -7.50 -4.02 22.54
N LYS A 72 -6.57 -3.09 22.28
CA LYS A 72 -5.36 -2.97 23.11
C LYS A 72 -5.49 -2.00 24.29
N CYS A 73 -6.41 -1.04 24.25
CA CYS A 73 -6.48 0.07 25.21
C CYS A 73 -7.81 0.17 25.96
N SER A 74 -8.75 -0.75 25.67
CA SER A 74 -9.92 -0.97 26.52
C SER A 74 -9.55 -1.74 27.79
N PRO A 75 -10.31 -1.56 28.88
CA PRO A 75 -11.49 -0.69 29.02
C PRO A 75 -11.13 0.76 29.40
N CYS A 76 -9.85 1.11 29.54
CA CYS A 76 -9.46 2.36 30.20
C CYS A 76 -9.68 3.62 29.36
N HIS A 77 -9.42 3.57 28.05
CA HIS A 77 -9.37 4.74 27.16
C HIS A 77 -10.59 4.89 26.23
N PHE A 78 -11.63 4.08 26.45
CA PHE A 78 -12.90 4.13 25.71
C PHE A 78 -14.04 4.53 26.64
N ALA A 79 -15.22 4.81 26.07
CA ALA A 79 -16.37 5.32 26.84
C ALA A 79 -16.65 4.46 28.09
N GLY A 80 -16.81 5.13 29.24
CA GLY A 80 -16.95 4.49 30.56
C GLY A 80 -15.63 4.09 31.22
N GLY A 81 -14.50 4.25 30.54
CA GLY A 81 -13.16 3.98 31.04
C GLY A 81 -12.61 5.06 31.96
N ARG A 82 -11.87 4.64 32.99
CA ARG A 82 -11.26 5.55 33.99
C ARG A 82 -10.28 6.60 33.44
N MET A 83 -9.78 6.42 32.21
CA MET A 83 -8.85 7.35 31.56
C MET A 83 -9.50 8.15 30.44
N TYR A 84 -10.78 7.90 30.13
CA TYR A 84 -11.46 8.44 28.94
C TYR A 84 -11.43 9.96 28.89
N ASP A 85 -11.76 10.63 30.00
CA ASP A 85 -11.80 12.10 30.08
C ASP A 85 -10.44 12.76 29.81
N ARG A 86 -9.34 12.02 29.99
CA ARG A 86 -7.97 12.52 29.76
C ARG A 86 -7.44 12.16 28.38
N LEU A 87 -7.68 10.92 27.95
CA LEU A 87 -7.09 10.35 26.74
C LEU A 87 -8.11 9.43 26.06
N PRO A 88 -9.10 9.99 25.35
CA PRO A 88 -10.13 9.23 24.64
C PRO A 88 -9.57 8.67 23.33
N PHE A 89 -9.41 7.35 23.23
CA PHE A 89 -8.77 6.69 22.08
C PHE A 89 -9.75 6.32 20.95
N ASP A 90 -11.03 6.60 21.14
CA ASP A 90 -12.06 6.57 20.11
C ASP A 90 -12.08 7.83 19.24
N ARG A 91 -11.23 8.83 19.54
CA ARG A 91 -11.12 10.10 18.82
C ARG A 91 -9.83 10.20 18.02
N GLU A 92 -9.93 10.45 16.72
CA GLU A 92 -8.79 10.56 15.81
C GLU A 92 -7.83 11.68 16.24
N GLU A 93 -8.36 12.81 16.70
CA GLU A 93 -7.59 13.98 17.11
C GLU A 93 -6.62 13.64 18.24
N THR A 94 -7.07 12.81 19.19
CA THR A 94 -6.26 12.39 20.34
C THR A 94 -5.08 11.53 19.87
N ILE A 95 -5.34 10.60 18.96
CA ILE A 95 -4.33 9.70 18.41
C ILE A 95 -3.29 10.45 17.58
N ARG A 96 -3.72 11.42 16.76
CA ARG A 96 -2.82 12.29 16.01
C ARG A 96 -1.98 13.18 16.92
N THR A 97 -2.58 13.72 17.99
CA THR A 97 -1.87 14.54 18.98
C THR A 97 -0.78 13.74 19.72
N LEU A 98 -1.07 12.49 20.09
CA LEU A 98 -0.10 11.61 20.75
C LEU A 98 0.99 11.12 19.80
N GLY A 99 0.62 10.83 18.55
CA GLY A 99 1.52 10.34 17.52
C GLY A 99 2.35 9.14 17.99
N LYS A 100 3.69 9.25 17.88
CA LYS A 100 4.62 8.16 18.21
C LYS A 100 4.67 7.80 19.70
N ALA A 101 4.11 8.61 20.61
CA ALA A 101 4.05 8.26 22.03
C ALA A 101 3.27 6.96 22.29
N LEU A 102 2.31 6.64 21.41
CA LEU A 102 1.53 5.40 21.45
C LEU A 102 2.42 4.15 21.37
N PHE A 103 3.57 4.21 20.69
CA PHE A 103 4.46 3.07 20.47
C PHE A 103 5.14 2.55 21.74
N THR A 104 5.10 3.33 22.84
CA THR A 104 5.56 2.86 24.15
C THR A 104 4.67 1.75 24.73
N ARG A 105 3.39 1.73 24.32
CA ARG A 105 2.35 0.77 24.74
C ARG A 105 1.94 -0.16 23.61
N LEU A 106 1.78 0.34 22.39
CA LEU A 106 1.52 -0.43 21.18
C LEU A 106 2.85 -0.98 20.63
N ARG A 107 3.22 -2.19 21.04
CA ARG A 107 4.57 -2.76 20.82
C ARG A 107 4.65 -3.75 19.65
N ASP A 108 3.52 -4.23 19.18
CA ASP A 108 3.49 -5.15 18.05
C ASP A 108 3.98 -4.43 16.78
N PRO A 109 4.92 -5.01 16.02
CA PRO A 109 5.51 -4.35 14.87
C PRO A 109 4.51 -4.11 13.73
N VAL A 110 3.51 -4.98 13.56
CA VAL A 110 2.47 -4.83 12.55
C VAL A 110 1.54 -3.67 12.95
N ASP A 111 1.14 -3.63 14.22
CA ASP A 111 0.31 -2.55 14.76
C ASP A 111 1.01 -1.18 14.66
N GLN A 112 2.32 -1.15 14.95
CA GLN A 112 3.12 0.07 14.84
C GLN A 112 3.24 0.56 13.40
N GLU A 113 3.39 -0.34 12.44
CA GLU A 113 3.47 0.02 11.02
C GLU A 113 2.13 0.59 10.52
N LEU A 114 1.01 -0.06 10.88
CA LEU A 114 -0.32 0.43 10.55
C LEU A 114 -0.55 1.83 11.13
N MET A 115 -0.24 2.02 12.41
CA MET A 115 -0.38 3.31 13.09
C MET A 115 0.58 4.36 12.51
N ARG A 116 1.82 4.00 12.14
CA ARG A 116 2.78 4.91 11.51
C ARG A 116 2.26 5.41 10.17
N THR A 117 1.81 4.50 9.32
CA THR A 117 1.23 4.81 8.01
C THR A 117 0.03 5.77 8.16
N PHE A 118 -0.82 5.53 9.15
CA PHE A 118 -1.95 6.42 9.46
C PHE A 118 -1.51 7.82 9.92
N LEU A 119 -0.50 7.90 10.80
CA LEU A 119 0.00 9.18 11.32
C LEU A 119 0.72 10.02 10.26
N GLU A 120 1.28 9.40 9.23
CA GLU A 120 1.90 10.07 8.08
C GLU A 120 0.87 10.65 7.11
N GLN A 121 -0.37 10.15 7.13
CA GLN A 121 -1.45 10.69 6.31
C GLN A 121 -1.91 12.05 6.84
N PRO A 122 -2.19 13.03 5.96
CA PRO A 122 -2.79 14.29 6.37
C PRO A 122 -4.14 14.03 7.03
N ALA A 123 -4.48 14.85 8.02
CA ALA A 123 -5.81 14.83 8.64
C ALA A 123 -6.81 15.48 7.66
N ASP A 124 -7.27 14.73 6.67
CA ASP A 124 -8.23 15.26 5.71
C ASP A 124 -9.59 15.40 6.39
N GLY A 125 -10.03 16.64 6.59
CA GLY A 125 -11.35 16.98 7.11
C GLY A 125 -11.38 17.50 8.55
N LEU A 126 -10.27 17.43 9.30
CA LEU A 126 -10.14 18.09 10.60
C LEU A 126 -9.48 19.45 10.40
N GLY A 127 -10.25 20.41 9.88
CA GLY A 127 -9.80 21.73 9.42
C GLY A 127 -8.75 22.41 10.30
N GLY A 128 -7.48 22.28 9.92
CA GLY A 128 -6.38 23.13 10.38
C GLY A 128 -6.11 24.24 9.35
N PRO A 129 -5.73 25.46 9.79
CA PRO A 129 -5.50 26.56 8.86
C PRO A 129 -4.30 26.27 7.95
N ALA A 130 -4.45 26.65 6.68
CA ALA A 130 -3.36 26.65 5.71
C ALA A 130 -2.15 27.40 6.28
N ARG A 131 -0.99 26.75 6.29
CA ARG A 131 0.29 27.39 6.63
C ARG A 131 0.69 28.36 5.51
N PRO A 132 1.23 29.55 5.84
CA PRO A 132 1.67 30.53 4.86
C PRO A 132 2.89 30.06 4.06
#